data_AF-A0A532C7U0-F1
#
_entry.id   AF-A0A532C7U0-F1
#
_cell.length_a   1.000
_cell.length_b   1.000
_cell.length_c   1.000
_cell.angle_alpha   90.00
_cell.angle_beta   90.00
_cell.angle_gamma   90.00
#
_symmetry.space_group_name_H-M   'P 1'
#
loop_
_entity.id
_entity.type
_entity.pdbx_description
1 polymer ?
#
loop_
_entity_poly.entity_id
_entity_poly.type
_entity_poly.pdbx_seq_one_letter_code
_entity_poly.pdbx_strand_id
1 'polypeptide(L)'
;MSNTCYMCDAPAASSEHVPPKCLFPERKDLPPQTDLRKNLFNVPSCDNHNSQKSQDDEYFLYVLSASFQINEVGRNLYRTKVRRAIKRNASVLGKIASTATPVTYSVPNTEDIIKSFAHELDKDRFNTMIDRLARAIYFYHFKEKWTYGIRYQAEFLFATLNQSDEANTRIKEISRQADEWFSDVPYI
;
A
#
# COMPACT_ATOMS: atom_id res chain seq x y z
N MET A 1 -6.28 4.48 -27.31
CA MET A 1 -5.62 4.85 -26.03
C MET A 1 -6.10 6.24 -25.67
N SER A 2 -6.44 6.50 -24.40
CA SER A 2 -6.81 7.85 -23.96
C SER A 2 -5.59 8.77 -24.04
N ASN A 3 -5.74 9.96 -24.63
CA ASN A 3 -4.68 10.96 -24.73
C ASN A 3 -4.55 11.80 -23.44
N THR A 4 -5.39 11.56 -22.44
CA THR A 4 -5.37 12.29 -21.17
C THR A 4 -4.95 11.38 -20.02
N CYS A 5 -4.49 11.98 -18.94
CA CYS A 5 -4.27 11.31 -17.67
C CYS A 5 -5.53 10.56 -17.20
N TYR A 6 -5.34 9.41 -16.53
CA TYR A 6 -6.43 8.62 -15.93
C TYR A 6 -7.20 9.38 -14.83
N MET A 7 -6.59 10.42 -14.24
CA MET A 7 -7.13 11.13 -13.08
C MET A 7 -7.56 12.57 -13.39
N CYS A 8 -7.05 13.17 -14.47
CA CYS A 8 -7.38 14.56 -14.84
C CYS A 8 -7.40 14.76 -16.36
N ASP A 9 -7.69 15.97 -16.81
CA ASP A 9 -7.82 16.29 -18.24
C ASP A 9 -6.50 16.69 -18.91
N ALA A 10 -5.41 16.76 -18.14
CA ALA A 10 -4.09 17.04 -18.70
C ALA A 10 -3.65 15.94 -19.69
N PRO A 11 -2.86 16.29 -20.72
CA PRO A 11 -2.30 15.30 -21.63
C PRO A 11 -1.49 14.24 -20.90
N ALA A 12 -1.59 12.98 -21.35
CA ALA A 12 -0.75 11.91 -20.86
C ALA A 12 0.69 12.12 -21.36
N ALA A 13 1.64 12.23 -20.43
CA ALA A 13 3.07 12.37 -20.73
C ALA A 13 3.79 11.02 -20.66
N SER A 14 3.25 10.08 -19.88
CA SER A 14 3.87 8.78 -19.60
C SER A 14 2.82 7.75 -19.20
N SER A 15 3.27 6.55 -18.85
CA SER A 15 2.43 5.48 -18.32
C SER A 15 2.79 5.21 -16.86
N GLU A 16 1.80 5.31 -15.98
CA GLU A 16 1.93 5.00 -14.55
C GLU A 16 1.65 3.51 -14.33
N HIS A 17 2.43 2.88 -13.45
CA HIS A 17 2.18 1.52 -12.99
C HIS A 17 1.17 1.49 -11.84
N VAL A 18 0.23 0.55 -11.90
CA VAL A 18 -0.88 0.45 -10.94
C VAL A 18 -1.02 -1.00 -10.46
N PRO A 19 -0.67 -1.34 -9.21
CA PRO A 19 -0.04 -0.51 -8.19
C PRO A 19 1.37 0.01 -8.56
N PRO A 20 1.93 0.96 -7.79
CA PRO A 20 3.26 1.49 -8.03
C PRO A 20 4.32 0.41 -8.20
N LYS A 21 5.16 0.57 -9.23
CA LYS A 21 6.19 -0.43 -9.59
C LYS A 21 7.16 -0.74 -8.44
N CYS A 22 7.36 0.21 -7.53
CA CYS A 22 8.27 0.05 -6.39
C CYS A 22 7.86 -1.07 -5.43
N LEU A 23 6.55 -1.39 -5.36
CA LEU A 23 5.98 -2.45 -4.53
C LEU A 23 6.35 -3.85 -5.01
N PHE A 24 6.76 -3.97 -6.27
CA PHE A 24 7.18 -5.24 -6.86
C PHE A 24 8.71 -5.36 -6.82
N PRO A 25 9.26 -6.43 -6.24
CA PRO A 25 10.71 -6.63 -6.11
C PRO A 25 11.41 -6.68 -7.48
N GLU A 26 12.66 -6.23 -7.52
CA GLU A 26 13.52 -6.39 -8.70
C GLU A 26 14.16 -7.77 -8.69
N ARG A 27 14.66 -8.26 -9.83
CA ARG A 27 15.34 -9.57 -9.91
C ARG A 27 16.48 -9.72 -8.88
N LYS A 28 17.19 -8.62 -8.56
CA LYS A 28 18.25 -8.60 -7.55
C LYS A 28 17.74 -8.74 -6.10
N ASP A 29 16.44 -8.64 -5.89
CA ASP A 29 15.76 -8.77 -4.59
C ASP A 29 15.04 -10.13 -4.45
N LEU A 30 15.18 -11.00 -5.45
CA LEU A 30 14.51 -12.29 -5.56
C LEU A 30 15.53 -13.43 -5.68
N PRO A 31 15.12 -14.69 -5.42
CA PRO A 31 15.92 -15.85 -5.75
C PRO A 31 16.30 -15.87 -7.25
N PRO A 32 17.43 -16.51 -7.62
CA PRO A 32 17.83 -16.64 -9.01
C PRO A 32 16.70 -17.18 -9.89
N GLN A 33 16.62 -16.68 -11.13
CA GLN A 33 15.62 -17.07 -12.13
C GLN A 33 14.15 -16.75 -11.78
N THR A 34 13.89 -16.03 -10.68
CA THR A 34 12.54 -15.58 -10.31
C THR A 34 12.28 -14.16 -10.84
N ASP A 35 11.09 -13.97 -11.43
CA ASP A 35 10.61 -12.65 -11.86
C ASP A 35 9.14 -12.49 -11.50
N LEU A 36 8.86 -11.49 -10.65
CA LEU A 36 7.52 -11.16 -10.17
C LEU A 36 6.95 -9.87 -10.81
N ARG A 37 7.72 -9.16 -11.65
CA ARG A 37 7.23 -7.97 -12.37
C ARG A 37 6.59 -8.36 -13.70
N LYS A 38 5.57 -9.21 -13.63
CA LYS A 38 4.85 -9.75 -14.79
C LYS A 38 3.44 -9.16 -14.86
N ASN A 39 2.99 -8.84 -16.08
CA ASN A 39 1.62 -8.37 -16.34
C ASN A 39 1.17 -7.20 -15.44
N LEU A 40 2.10 -6.31 -15.08
CA LEU A 40 1.78 -5.16 -14.23
C LEU A 40 0.87 -4.19 -14.99
N PHE A 41 -0.26 -3.83 -14.39
CA PHE A 41 -1.18 -2.88 -15.01
C PHE A 41 -0.54 -1.51 -15.13
N ASN A 42 -0.99 -0.80 -16.15
CA ASN A 42 -0.56 0.56 -16.41
C ASN A 42 -1.71 1.41 -16.97
N VAL A 43 -1.62 2.71 -16.73
CA VAL A 43 -2.60 3.70 -17.17
C VAL A 43 -1.88 4.94 -17.74
N PRO A 44 -2.51 5.69 -18.65
CA PRO A 44 -1.95 6.95 -19.14
C PRO A 44 -1.95 8.01 -18.03
N SER A 45 -0.85 8.74 -17.86
CA SER A 45 -0.66 9.68 -16.75
C SER A 45 0.08 10.95 -17.19
N CYS A 46 -0.30 12.10 -16.62
CA CYS A 46 0.51 13.31 -16.70
C CYS A 46 1.66 13.27 -15.67
N ASP A 47 2.61 14.21 -15.74
CA ASP A 47 3.77 14.22 -14.84
C ASP A 47 3.42 14.37 -13.36
N ASN A 48 2.38 15.15 -13.05
CA ASN A 48 1.90 15.34 -11.68
C ASN A 48 1.42 14.02 -11.04
N HIS A 49 0.74 13.20 -11.83
CA HIS A 49 0.19 11.91 -11.39
C HIS A 49 1.12 10.74 -11.68
N ASN A 50 2.40 10.94 -12.00
CA ASN A 50 3.36 9.85 -12.17
C ASN A 50 4.77 10.22 -11.64
N SER A 51 5.54 10.98 -12.39
CA SER A 51 6.94 11.27 -12.04
C SER A 51 7.07 12.05 -10.72
N GLN A 52 6.15 12.97 -10.45
CA GLN A 52 6.20 13.84 -9.27
C GLN A 52 5.74 13.15 -7.98
N LYS A 53 5.10 11.97 -8.06
CA LYS A 53 4.64 11.19 -6.89
C LYS A 53 5.62 10.10 -6.43
N SER A 54 6.84 10.08 -6.97
CA SER A 54 7.85 9.05 -6.67
C SER A 54 8.22 8.95 -5.19
N GLN A 55 8.25 10.08 -4.47
CA GLN A 55 8.46 10.07 -3.02
C GLN A 55 7.29 9.41 -2.28
N ASP A 56 6.06 9.62 -2.74
CA ASP A 56 4.87 9.00 -2.15
C ASP A 56 4.88 7.49 -2.38
N ASP A 57 5.27 7.04 -3.58
CA ASP A 57 5.44 5.62 -3.88
C ASP A 57 6.47 4.94 -2.97
N GLU A 58 7.56 5.64 -2.68
CA GLU A 58 8.57 5.13 -1.75
C GLU A 58 8.04 5.09 -0.31
N TYR A 59 7.29 6.11 0.11
CA TYR A 59 6.63 6.10 1.42
C TYR A 59 5.61 4.96 1.54
N PHE A 60 4.81 4.71 0.51
CA PHE A 60 3.85 3.60 0.49
C PHE A 60 4.53 2.26 0.63
N LEU A 61 5.65 2.07 -0.08
CA LEU A 61 6.49 0.88 0.05
C LEU A 61 6.94 0.69 1.51
N TYR A 62 7.37 1.74 2.19
CA TYR A 62 7.79 1.65 3.59
C TYR A 62 6.64 1.30 4.53
N VAL A 63 5.48 1.95 4.38
CA VAL A 63 4.28 1.65 5.17
C VAL A 63 3.86 0.19 5.02
N LEU A 64 3.72 -0.30 3.78
CA LEU A 64 3.31 -1.67 3.53
C LEU A 64 4.35 -2.69 4.00
N SER A 65 5.63 -2.45 3.71
CA SER A 65 6.72 -3.37 4.10
C SER A 65 7.04 -3.39 5.60
N ALA A 66 6.56 -2.41 6.36
CA ALA A 66 6.65 -2.38 7.82
C ALA A 66 5.45 -3.06 8.50
N SER A 67 4.39 -3.41 7.76
CA SER A 67 3.25 -4.14 8.31
C SER A 67 3.64 -5.57 8.71
N PHE A 68 3.11 -6.04 9.84
CA PHE A 68 3.34 -7.42 10.28
C PHE A 68 2.57 -8.45 9.43
N GLN A 69 1.55 -8.04 8.68
CA GLN A 69 0.68 -8.92 7.88
C GLN A 69 1.27 -9.27 6.50
N ILE A 70 2.48 -8.82 6.18
CA ILE A 70 3.10 -9.09 4.88
C ILE A 70 3.59 -10.55 4.75
N ASN A 71 3.54 -11.08 3.53
CA ASN A 71 4.08 -12.40 3.19
C ASN A 71 5.63 -12.41 3.08
N GLU A 72 6.22 -13.58 2.79
CA GLU A 72 7.69 -13.70 2.69
C GLU A 72 8.30 -12.86 1.55
N VAL A 73 7.57 -12.65 0.45
CA VAL A 73 8.02 -11.76 -0.63
C VAL A 73 8.13 -10.33 -0.13
N GLY A 74 7.14 -9.85 0.61
CA GLY A 74 7.16 -8.55 1.27
C GLY A 74 8.28 -8.42 2.31
N ARG A 75 8.48 -9.44 3.14
CA ARG A 75 9.59 -9.47 4.12
C ARG A 75 10.96 -9.43 3.44
N ASN A 76 11.13 -10.13 2.32
CA ASN A 76 12.36 -10.07 1.54
C ASN A 76 12.56 -8.72 0.87
N LEU A 77 11.49 -8.10 0.36
CA LEU A 77 11.54 -6.74 -0.17
C LEU A 77 11.97 -5.72 0.90
N TYR A 78 11.51 -5.90 2.15
CA TYR A 78 11.96 -5.11 3.29
C TYR A 78 13.47 -5.29 3.55
N ARG A 79 13.91 -6.54 3.72
CA ARG A 79 15.32 -6.90 4.03
C ARG A 79 16.32 -6.45 2.94
N THR A 80 15.84 -6.32 1.71
CA THR A 80 16.65 -5.94 0.54
C THR A 80 16.48 -4.47 0.18
N LYS A 81 15.49 -4.14 -0.65
CA LYS A 81 15.29 -2.81 -1.23
C LYS A 81 15.08 -1.74 -0.17
N VAL A 82 14.16 -1.96 0.76
CA VAL A 82 13.81 -0.96 1.79
C VAL A 82 15.01 -0.71 2.70
N ARG A 83 15.65 -1.77 3.20
CA ARG A 83 16.86 -1.63 4.03
C ARG A 83 18.01 -0.91 3.30
N ARG A 84 18.21 -1.16 2.00
CA ARG A 84 19.21 -0.41 1.20
C ARG A 84 18.83 1.07 1.04
N ALA A 85 17.55 1.37 0.84
CA ALA A 85 17.08 2.74 0.71
C ALA A 85 17.23 3.52 2.03
N ILE A 86 16.84 2.92 3.16
CA ILE A 86 17.05 3.45 4.52
C ILE A 86 18.53 3.73 4.79
N LYS A 87 19.43 2.80 4.43
CA LYS A 87 20.88 2.98 4.60
C LYS A 87 21.44 4.18 3.82
N ARG A 88 20.84 4.52 2.66
CA ARG A 88 21.24 5.68 1.86
C ARG A 88 20.63 6.99 2.38
N ASN A 89 19.42 6.94 2.91
CA ASN A 89 18.72 8.10 3.43
C ASN A 89 17.93 7.75 4.69
N ALA A 90 18.56 7.97 5.85
CA ALA A 90 17.97 7.65 7.14
C ALA A 90 16.82 8.60 7.55
N SER A 91 16.65 9.74 6.87
CA SER A 91 15.65 10.76 7.26
C SER A 91 14.21 10.23 7.24
N VAL A 92 13.90 9.31 6.32
CA VAL A 92 12.56 8.73 6.21
C VAL A 92 12.27 7.76 7.37
N LEU A 93 13.26 6.94 7.75
CA LEU A 93 13.14 6.10 8.94
C LEU A 93 13.09 6.96 10.20
N GLY A 94 13.82 8.07 10.25
CA GLY A 94 13.76 9.03 11.35
C GLY A 94 12.35 9.52 11.64
N LYS A 95 11.55 9.80 10.60
CA LYS A 95 10.13 10.21 10.74
C LYS A 95 9.21 9.07 11.19
N ILE A 96 9.45 7.86 10.70
CA ILE A 96 8.67 6.67 11.11
C ILE A 96 9.01 6.31 12.57
N ALA A 97 10.30 6.33 12.92
CA ALA A 97 10.79 6.01 14.25
C ALA A 97 10.43 7.09 15.28
N SER A 98 10.29 8.36 14.89
CA SER A 98 9.92 9.44 15.83
C SER A 98 8.52 9.30 16.39
N THR A 99 7.63 8.54 15.75
CA THR A 99 6.28 8.24 16.24
C THR A 99 6.15 6.81 16.77
N ALA A 100 7.26 6.08 16.86
CA ALA A 100 7.25 4.69 17.27
C ALA A 100 6.83 4.54 18.73
N THR A 101 5.73 3.83 18.96
CA THR A 101 5.19 3.51 20.28
C THR A 101 5.26 2.00 20.49
N PRO A 102 5.82 1.51 21.59
CA PRO A 102 5.80 0.08 21.91
C PRO A 102 4.36 -0.43 22.01
N VAL A 103 4.08 -1.55 21.36
CA VAL A 103 2.76 -2.21 21.40
C VAL A 103 2.92 -3.70 21.60
N THR A 104 1.84 -4.31 22.05
CA THR A 104 1.73 -5.75 22.17
C THR A 104 0.60 -6.22 21.25
N TYR A 105 0.85 -7.27 20.47
CA TYR A 105 -0.10 -7.83 19.52
C TYR A 105 -0.34 -9.30 19.82
N SER A 106 -1.61 -9.66 20.07
CA SER A 106 -2.04 -11.05 20.18
C SER A 106 -2.25 -11.63 18.78
N VAL A 107 -1.54 -12.72 18.48
CA VAL A 107 -1.68 -13.39 17.18
C VAL A 107 -3.05 -14.07 17.10
N PRO A 108 -3.84 -13.84 16.03
CA PRO A 108 -5.14 -14.48 15.90
C PRO A 108 -5.01 -16.00 15.92
N ASN A 109 -5.87 -16.66 16.69
CA ASN A 109 -5.94 -18.12 16.82
C ASN A 109 -4.69 -18.77 17.43
N THR A 110 -3.83 -18.03 18.12
CA THR A 110 -2.75 -18.59 18.95
C THR A 110 -2.70 -17.90 20.32
N GLU A 111 -1.95 -18.48 21.26
CA GLU A 111 -1.65 -17.84 22.56
C GLU A 111 -0.45 -16.89 22.48
N ASP A 112 0.11 -16.69 21.28
CA ASP A 112 1.32 -15.92 21.10
C ASP A 112 1.08 -14.41 21.24
N ILE A 113 1.95 -13.79 22.00
CA ILE A 113 1.97 -12.36 22.24
C ILE A 113 3.27 -11.78 21.68
N ILE A 114 3.15 -10.93 20.66
CA ILE A 114 4.29 -10.31 19.99
C ILE A 114 4.48 -8.88 20.51
N LYS A 115 5.69 -8.59 21.01
CA LYS A 115 6.14 -7.23 21.28
C LYS A 115 6.61 -6.58 19.99
N SER A 116 6.06 -5.41 19.66
CA SER A 116 6.37 -4.69 18.43
C SER A 116 6.33 -3.18 18.66
N PHE A 117 6.46 -2.42 17.57
CA PHE A 117 6.28 -0.97 17.55
C PHE A 117 5.19 -0.60 16.56
N ALA A 118 4.25 0.22 16.99
CA ALA A 118 3.33 0.93 16.10
C ALA A 118 3.93 2.29 15.77
N HIS A 119 3.65 2.81 14.58
CA HIS A 119 4.00 4.17 14.19
C HIS A 119 2.78 4.84 13.58
N GLU A 120 2.75 6.16 13.65
CA GLU A 120 1.66 6.93 13.06
C GLU A 120 1.87 7.05 11.55
N LEU A 121 0.78 6.90 10.79
CA LEU A 121 0.79 7.18 9.36
C LEU A 121 0.57 8.66 9.10
N ASP A 122 1.26 9.17 8.09
CA ASP A 122 0.90 10.44 7.47
C ASP A 122 -0.42 10.23 6.74
N LYS A 123 -1.52 10.62 7.41
CA LYS A 123 -2.89 10.39 6.96
C LYS A 123 -3.17 11.03 5.60
N ASP A 124 -2.72 12.26 5.38
CA ASP A 124 -3.01 12.99 4.14
C ASP A 124 -2.29 12.38 2.95
N ARG A 125 -1.02 12.01 3.18
CA ARG A 125 -0.24 11.30 2.19
C ARG A 125 -0.81 9.92 1.88
N PHE A 126 -1.19 9.17 2.91
CA PHE A 126 -1.82 7.86 2.75
C PHE A 126 -3.16 7.94 1.99
N ASN A 127 -4.03 8.88 2.35
CA ASN A 127 -5.28 9.14 1.65
C ASN A 127 -5.05 9.46 0.17
N THR A 128 -4.07 10.32 -0.13
CA THR A 128 -3.72 10.69 -1.50
C THR A 128 -3.26 9.48 -2.32
N MET A 129 -2.50 8.57 -1.72
CA MET A 129 -2.04 7.35 -2.38
C MET A 129 -3.19 6.38 -2.66
N ILE A 130 -4.09 6.17 -1.69
CA ILE A 130 -5.26 5.32 -1.88
C ILE A 130 -6.21 5.91 -2.93
N ASP A 131 -6.45 7.23 -2.91
CA ASP A 131 -7.31 7.90 -3.89
C ASP A 131 -6.78 7.71 -5.32
N ARG A 132 -5.48 7.97 -5.54
CA ARG A 132 -4.81 7.76 -6.83
C ARG A 132 -4.90 6.29 -7.28
N LEU A 133 -4.53 5.35 -6.40
CA LEU A 133 -4.52 3.92 -6.70
C LEU A 133 -5.93 3.41 -7.09
N ALA A 134 -6.95 3.79 -6.33
CA ALA A 134 -8.32 3.36 -6.60
C ALA A 134 -8.85 3.92 -7.93
N ARG A 135 -8.59 5.21 -8.23
CA ARG A 135 -8.95 5.80 -9.54
C ARG A 135 -8.20 5.15 -10.70
N ALA A 136 -6.93 4.79 -10.49
CA ALA A 136 -6.11 4.15 -11.50
C ALA A 136 -6.58 2.71 -11.79
N ILE A 137 -6.92 1.93 -10.76
CA ILE A 137 -7.52 0.59 -10.91
C ILE A 137 -8.86 0.71 -11.64
N TYR A 138 -9.73 1.62 -11.21
CA TYR A 138 -11.01 1.86 -11.87
C TYR A 138 -10.82 2.20 -13.36
N PHE A 139 -9.95 3.16 -13.66
CA PHE A 139 -9.66 3.53 -15.05
C PHE A 139 -9.08 2.37 -15.85
N TYR A 140 -8.23 1.54 -15.24
CA TYR A 140 -7.67 0.37 -15.93
C TYR A 140 -8.77 -0.59 -16.40
N HIS A 141 -9.78 -0.86 -15.58
CA HIS A 141 -10.87 -1.78 -15.94
C HIS A 141 -11.94 -1.14 -16.83
N PHE A 142 -12.39 0.08 -16.51
CA PHE A 142 -13.56 0.69 -17.15
C PHE A 142 -13.20 1.69 -18.25
N LYS A 143 -11.94 2.13 -18.32
CA LYS A 143 -11.47 3.19 -19.23
C LYS A 143 -12.19 4.54 -19.03
N GLU A 144 -12.80 4.71 -17.86
CA GLU A 144 -13.50 5.90 -17.42
C GLU A 144 -12.83 6.50 -16.20
N LYS A 145 -12.89 7.83 -16.07
CA LYS A 145 -12.37 8.54 -14.89
C LYS A 145 -13.41 8.46 -13.78
N TRP A 146 -13.05 7.90 -12.63
CA TRP A 146 -13.87 8.04 -11.44
C TRP A 146 -13.79 9.49 -10.94
N THR A 147 -14.93 10.15 -10.74
CA THR A 147 -15.00 11.56 -10.30
C THR A 147 -15.60 11.72 -8.90
N TYR A 148 -16.16 10.65 -8.33
CA TYR A 148 -16.76 10.68 -7.00
C TYR A 148 -15.73 10.50 -5.89
N GLY A 149 -16.20 10.66 -4.66
CA GLY A 149 -15.40 10.41 -3.46
C GLY A 149 -15.03 8.94 -3.33
N ILE A 150 -13.83 8.69 -2.78
CA ILE A 150 -13.34 7.34 -2.47
C ILE A 150 -13.41 7.15 -0.96
N ARG A 151 -13.92 5.99 -0.55
CA ARG A 151 -13.89 5.53 0.84
C ARG A 151 -13.15 4.20 0.87
N TYR A 152 -12.34 4.00 1.89
CA TYR A 152 -11.58 2.78 2.09
C TYR A 152 -11.51 2.45 3.58
N GLN A 153 -11.26 1.17 3.85
CA GLN A 153 -10.91 0.67 5.17
C GLN A 153 -9.55 -0.02 5.02
N ALA A 154 -8.53 0.45 5.73
CA ALA A 154 -7.22 -0.19 5.71
C ALA A 154 -7.17 -1.26 6.82
N GLU A 155 -7.19 -2.53 6.42
CA GLU A 155 -7.26 -3.67 7.35
C GLU A 155 -5.99 -3.85 8.19
N PHE A 156 -4.89 -3.25 7.75
CA PHE A 156 -3.62 -3.31 8.45
C PHE A 156 -3.42 -2.18 9.47
N LEU A 157 -4.38 -1.27 9.62
CA LEU A 157 -4.36 -0.23 10.65
C LEU A 157 -5.09 -0.70 11.89
N PHE A 158 -4.40 -0.56 13.02
CA PHE A 158 -4.91 -0.94 14.33
C PHE A 158 -4.92 0.28 15.25
N ALA A 159 -5.95 0.39 16.07
CA ALA A 159 -6.01 1.40 17.12
C ALA A 159 -4.94 1.11 18.18
N THR A 160 -4.13 2.11 18.49
CA THR A 160 -3.05 2.04 19.51
C THR A 160 -3.48 2.64 20.84
N LEU A 161 -4.43 3.58 20.85
CA LEU A 161 -5.04 4.19 22.04
C LEU A 161 -6.21 3.33 22.51
N ASN A 162 -6.28 3.04 23.81
CA ASN A 162 -7.24 2.10 24.40
C ASN A 162 -7.24 0.76 23.66
N GLN A 163 -6.16 -0.02 23.82
CA GLN A 163 -6.00 -1.38 23.29
C GLN A 163 -7.09 -2.37 23.77
N SER A 164 -8.16 -1.91 24.42
CA SER A 164 -9.38 -2.66 24.60
C SER A 164 -9.84 -3.15 23.23
N ASP A 165 -9.88 -4.47 23.05
CA ASP A 165 -10.03 -5.20 21.80
C ASP A 165 -11.19 -4.73 20.89
N GLU A 166 -12.16 -3.99 21.39
CA GLU A 166 -13.38 -3.58 20.67
C GLU A 166 -13.12 -2.85 19.35
N ALA A 167 -12.20 -1.86 19.31
CA ALA A 167 -11.93 -1.09 18.09
C ALA A 167 -11.27 -1.95 17.00
N ASN A 168 -10.28 -2.77 17.40
CA ASN A 168 -9.60 -3.68 16.48
C ASN A 168 -10.49 -4.87 16.07
N THR A 169 -11.38 -5.32 16.96
CA THR A 169 -12.39 -6.35 16.69
C THR A 169 -13.41 -5.86 15.68
N ARG A 170 -13.86 -4.60 15.81
CA ARG A 170 -14.78 -3.99 14.84
C ARG A 170 -14.16 -3.90 13.44
N ILE A 171 -12.87 -3.56 13.32
CA ILE A 171 -12.18 -3.55 12.02
C ILE A 171 -12.17 -4.95 11.41
N LYS A 172 -11.82 -5.98 12.19
CA LYS A 172 -11.83 -7.38 11.75
C LYS A 172 -13.23 -7.83 11.30
N GLU A 173 -14.27 -7.42 12.02
CA GLU A 173 -15.65 -7.77 11.70
C GLU A 173 -16.13 -7.11 10.40
N ILE A 174 -15.74 -5.85 10.14
CA ILE A 174 -16.01 -5.17 8.86
C ILE A 174 -15.34 -5.93 7.71
N SER A 175 -14.07 -6.32 7.86
CA SER A 175 -13.36 -7.12 6.85
C SER A 175 -14.04 -8.46 6.59
N ARG A 176 -14.42 -9.19 7.66
CA ARG A 176 -15.14 -10.46 7.55
C ARG A 176 -16.45 -10.31 6.78
N GLN A 177 -17.24 -9.28 7.09
CA GLN A 177 -18.51 -9.02 6.39
C GLN A 177 -18.28 -8.63 4.92
N ALA A 178 -17.23 -7.86 4.62
CA ALA A 178 -16.88 -7.52 3.25
C ALA A 178 -16.51 -8.78 2.45
N ASP A 179 -15.68 -9.66 2.99
CA ASP A 179 -15.34 -10.94 2.36
C ASP A 179 -16.58 -11.80 2.09
N GLU A 180 -17.54 -11.82 3.03
CA GLU A 180 -18.82 -12.51 2.84
C GLU A 180 -19.70 -11.87 1.76
N TRP A 181 -19.77 -10.54 1.69
CA TRP A 181 -20.54 -9.86 0.65
C TRP A 181 -19.97 -10.05 -0.75
N PHE A 182 -18.65 -10.20 -0.85
CA PHE A 182 -17.95 -10.35 -2.12
C PHE A 182 -17.55 -11.79 -2.44
N SER A 183 -17.93 -12.78 -1.62
CA SER A 183 -17.54 -14.18 -1.80
C SER A 183 -17.98 -14.77 -3.14
N ASP A 184 -19.14 -14.31 -3.63
CA ASP A 184 -19.78 -14.83 -4.84
C ASP A 184 -19.54 -13.93 -6.06
N VAL A 185 -18.77 -12.85 -5.91
CA VAL A 185 -18.47 -11.95 -7.03
C VAL A 185 -17.40 -12.61 -7.91
N PRO A 186 -17.69 -12.91 -9.19
CA PRO A 186 -16.71 -13.47 -10.09
C PRO A 186 -15.58 -12.46 -10.33
N TYR A 187 -14.34 -12.93 -10.19
CA TYR A 187 -13.17 -12.15 -10.62
C TYR A 187 -13.20 -12.04 -12.15
N ILE A 188 -13.42 -10.82 -12.65
CA ILE A 188 -13.48 -10.49 -14.08
C ILE A 188 -12.08 -10.20 -14.63
#